data_AF-D7DV92-F1
#
_entry.id   AF-D7DV92-F1
#
_cell.length_a   1.000
_cell.length_b   1.000
_cell.length_c   1.000
_cell.angle_alpha   90.00
_cell.angle_beta   90.00
_cell.angle_gamma   90.00
#
_symmetry.space_group_name_H-M   'P 1'
#
loop_
_entity.id
_entity.type
_entity.pdbx_description
1 polymer ?
#
loop_
_entity_poly.entity_id
_entity_poly.type
_entity_poly.pdbx_seq_one_letter_code
_entity_poly.pdbx_strand_id
1 'polypeptide(L)'
;MSKILVVGVNTRPVVNSFKKLGFEVYSVSYYNPIDCHSDKSEYLINDMSHGNFYNNYSEDELLNLANNYEDMVDNYIICSGIFESTNSKIPKWDTIGNSPKKINEISNKYNITKNLQKLGYNTPITKKINNKYQLEKFINEFEEVILKPLFGCGGIGVIYINNKMLNIEFDLLNRLDIKYPILVQEYINSESYSISYINSNYLAFNKQIISRSDFGNMYVGNITPYSPELISKGFETQINQFSELIETLDLTGMNGFDFMVKNGEPYIIDINPRILGTYETLEMSCNYNLAKVLLGSECPKMEEIYYKRVLFANKDIVFKKDIFKKYGINIEDYIRDLPMEGAFISKNEPICTLIYPELNKDLISDEFIKRCI
;
A
#
# COMPACT_ATOMS: atom_id res chain seq x y z
N MET A 1 7.49 28.67 10.84
CA MET A 1 7.71 27.29 10.35
C MET A 1 6.37 26.78 9.88
N SER A 2 6.31 26.20 8.70
CA SER A 2 5.08 25.58 8.23
C SER A 2 4.75 24.36 9.08
N LYS A 3 3.48 24.24 9.46
CA LYS A 3 2.92 23.12 10.22
C LYS A 3 2.21 22.19 9.25
N ILE A 4 2.54 20.92 9.28
CA ILE A 4 1.86 19.93 8.43
C ILE A 4 1.24 18.83 9.28
N LEU A 5 0.13 18.28 8.78
CA LEU A 5 -0.46 17.07 9.33
C LEU A 5 -0.29 15.92 8.34
N VAL A 6 0.30 14.82 8.80
CA VAL A 6 0.36 13.56 8.03
C VAL A 6 -0.71 12.62 8.57
N VAL A 7 -1.58 12.11 7.69
CA VAL A 7 -2.72 11.26 8.08
C VAL A 7 -2.79 9.95 7.28
N GLY A 8 -3.05 8.84 7.96
CA GLY A 8 -3.28 7.52 7.36
C GLY A 8 -2.85 6.38 8.26
N VAL A 9 -2.93 5.13 7.79
CA VAL A 9 -2.65 3.93 8.60
C VAL A 9 -1.25 3.92 9.19
N ASN A 10 -0.24 4.25 8.38
CA ASN A 10 1.14 4.46 8.82
C ASN A 10 1.69 5.75 8.20
N THR A 11 2.10 6.68 9.06
CA THR A 11 2.57 8.03 8.72
C THR A 11 4.05 8.23 8.95
N ARG A 12 4.69 7.33 9.73
CA ARG A 12 6.08 7.42 10.20
C ARG A 12 7.09 7.81 9.12
N PRO A 13 7.16 7.13 7.95
CA PRO A 13 8.21 7.46 6.96
C PRO A 13 8.11 8.88 6.44
N VAL A 14 6.89 9.40 6.26
CA VAL A 14 6.65 10.78 5.79
C VAL A 14 6.92 11.77 6.90
N VAL A 15 6.42 11.49 8.12
CA VAL A 15 6.65 12.33 9.29
C VAL A 15 8.15 12.59 9.47
N ASN A 16 8.94 11.51 9.51
CA ASN A 16 10.38 11.61 9.71
C ASN A 16 11.07 12.35 8.54
N SER A 17 10.61 12.18 7.31
CA SER A 17 11.17 12.90 6.15
C SER A 17 10.95 14.42 6.25
N PHE A 18 9.74 14.87 6.58
CA PHE A 18 9.46 16.30 6.77
C PHE A 18 10.12 16.89 8.02
N LYS A 19 10.24 16.12 9.11
CA LYS A 19 10.99 16.53 10.31
C LYS A 19 12.45 16.83 9.99
N LYS A 20 13.11 16.04 9.13
CA LYS A 20 14.48 16.32 8.67
C LYS A 20 14.61 17.63 7.90
N LEU A 21 13.52 18.16 7.34
CA LEU A 21 13.48 19.48 6.68
C LEU A 21 13.16 20.64 7.64
N GLY A 22 12.96 20.37 8.94
CA GLY A 22 12.69 21.39 9.95
C GLY A 22 11.23 21.82 10.05
N PHE A 23 10.29 21.05 9.51
CA PHE A 23 8.86 21.30 9.69
C PHE A 23 8.41 20.95 11.12
N GLU A 24 7.35 21.62 11.57
CA GLU A 24 6.54 21.14 12.69
C GLU A 24 5.50 20.17 12.10
N VAL A 25 5.53 18.92 12.56
CA VAL A 25 4.79 17.82 11.94
C VAL A 25 3.88 17.16 12.97
N TYR A 26 2.59 17.16 12.70
CA TYR A 26 1.61 16.41 13.44
C TYR A 26 1.30 15.09 12.72
N SER A 27 1.05 14.03 13.47
CA SER A 27 0.69 12.71 12.95
C SER A 27 -0.68 12.29 13.46
N VAL A 28 -1.56 11.87 12.56
CA VAL A 28 -2.81 11.20 12.90
C VAL A 28 -2.85 9.86 12.19
N SER A 29 -2.66 8.77 12.94
CA SER A 29 -2.43 7.45 12.33
C SER A 29 -3.18 6.30 12.98
N TYR A 30 -3.27 5.15 12.31
CA TYR A 30 -3.72 3.94 13.03
C TYR A 30 -2.62 3.46 13.97
N TYR A 31 -1.43 3.19 13.42
CA TYR A 31 -0.28 2.73 14.17
C TYR A 31 0.48 3.89 14.83
N ASN A 32 1.13 3.60 15.97
CA ASN A 32 2.01 4.54 16.67
C ASN A 32 3.40 3.90 16.90
N PRO A 33 4.21 3.80 15.84
CA PRO A 33 5.52 3.22 15.99
C PRO A 33 6.45 4.17 16.78
N ILE A 34 7.27 3.61 17.67
CA ILE A 34 8.15 4.38 18.58
C ILE A 34 9.23 5.18 17.83
N ASP A 35 9.53 4.79 16.60
CA ASP A 35 10.45 5.47 15.69
C ASP A 35 9.76 6.53 14.81
N CYS A 36 8.56 6.99 15.20
CA CYS A 36 7.89 8.18 14.64
C CYS A 36 8.23 9.43 15.46
N HIS A 37 8.79 10.45 14.81
CA HIS A 37 9.32 11.63 15.49
C HIS A 37 8.47 12.91 15.28
N SER A 38 7.15 12.78 15.21
CA SER A 38 6.22 13.92 15.13
C SER A 38 6.26 14.78 16.40
N ASP A 39 5.88 16.05 16.25
CA ASP A 39 5.74 17.00 17.37
C ASP A 39 4.44 16.76 18.16
N LYS A 40 3.41 16.25 17.49
CA LYS A 40 2.15 15.77 18.08
C LYS A 40 1.71 14.49 17.39
N SER A 41 1.17 13.55 18.16
CA SER A 41 0.67 12.27 17.65
C SER A 41 -0.69 11.97 18.25
N GLU A 42 -1.64 11.65 17.39
CA GLU A 42 -2.89 10.98 17.77
C GLU A 42 -2.99 9.68 16.98
N TYR A 43 -3.49 8.63 17.63
CA TYR A 43 -3.54 7.32 17.02
C TYR A 43 -4.65 6.43 17.60
N LEU A 44 -5.08 5.44 16.81
CA LEU A 44 -6.18 4.56 17.16
C LEU A 44 -5.74 3.26 17.84
N ILE A 45 -4.53 2.78 17.57
CA ILE A 45 -4.04 1.53 18.14
C ILE A 45 -3.85 1.64 19.66
N ASN A 46 -4.10 0.55 20.39
CA ASN A 46 -3.68 0.43 21.77
C ASN A 46 -2.23 -0.07 21.81
N ASP A 47 -1.32 0.76 22.32
CA ASP A 47 0.14 0.50 22.34
C ASP A 47 0.52 -0.81 23.05
N MET A 48 -0.30 -1.30 23.99
CA MET A 48 -0.03 -2.54 24.73
C MET A 48 -0.79 -3.76 24.21
N SER A 49 -1.79 -3.56 23.35
CA SER A 49 -2.64 -4.63 22.82
C SER A 49 -3.18 -4.25 21.45
N HIS A 50 -2.43 -4.59 20.40
CA HIS A 50 -2.71 -4.15 19.04
C HIS A 50 -4.08 -4.63 18.51
N GLY A 51 -4.57 -5.78 19.00
CA GLY A 51 -5.82 -6.37 18.53
C GLY A 51 -5.72 -6.78 17.06
N ASN A 52 -6.83 -6.73 16.33
CA ASN A 52 -6.86 -7.06 14.90
C ASN A 52 -7.12 -5.82 14.04
N PHE A 53 -6.22 -5.50 13.12
CA PHE A 53 -6.32 -4.29 12.28
C PHE A 53 -7.64 -4.24 11.51
N TYR A 54 -8.02 -5.32 10.84
CA TYR A 54 -9.21 -5.35 9.99
C TYR A 54 -10.51 -5.05 10.77
N ASN A 55 -10.60 -5.55 12.00
CA ASN A 55 -11.78 -5.35 12.85
C ASN A 55 -11.77 -4.01 13.59
N ASN A 56 -10.58 -3.49 13.92
CA ASN A 56 -10.42 -2.31 14.77
C ASN A 56 -10.20 -1.00 13.99
N TYR A 57 -9.84 -1.07 12.71
CA TYR A 57 -9.62 0.12 11.89
C TYR A 57 -10.93 0.87 11.61
N SER A 58 -10.93 2.17 11.90
CA SER A 58 -12.05 3.07 11.61
C SER A 58 -11.53 4.34 10.93
N GLU A 59 -11.82 4.48 9.64
CA GLU A 59 -11.53 5.70 8.88
C GLU A 59 -12.25 6.92 9.47
N ASP A 60 -13.50 6.74 9.92
CA ASP A 60 -14.30 7.83 10.50
C ASP A 60 -13.69 8.37 11.79
N GLU A 61 -13.16 7.51 12.66
CA GLU A 61 -12.46 7.93 13.88
C GLU A 61 -11.19 8.69 13.52
N LEU A 62 -10.39 8.15 12.58
CA LEU A 62 -9.16 8.79 12.14
C LEU A 62 -9.41 10.18 11.54
N LEU A 63 -10.48 10.32 10.74
CA LEU A 63 -10.91 11.60 10.17
C LEU A 63 -11.37 12.58 11.25
N ASN A 64 -12.09 12.12 12.27
CA ASN A 64 -12.51 12.98 13.37
C ASN A 64 -11.30 13.56 14.12
N LEU A 65 -10.27 12.74 14.38
CA LEU A 65 -9.03 13.20 15.01
C LEU A 65 -8.31 14.22 14.13
N ALA A 66 -8.16 13.93 12.83
CA ALA A 66 -7.49 14.83 11.88
C ALA A 66 -8.20 16.19 11.71
N ASN A 67 -9.53 16.21 11.80
CA ASN A 67 -10.32 17.45 11.71
C ASN A 67 -10.13 18.37 12.92
N ASN A 68 -9.71 17.86 14.08
CA ASN A 68 -9.41 18.71 15.25
C ASN A 68 -8.22 19.67 15.02
N TYR A 69 -7.47 19.48 13.93
CA TYR A 69 -6.28 20.24 13.59
C TYR A 69 -6.46 21.19 12.40
N GLU A 70 -7.66 21.29 11.82
CA GLU A 70 -7.92 22.08 10.59
C GLU A 70 -7.46 23.54 10.73
N ASP A 71 -7.66 24.15 11.90
CA ASP A 71 -7.23 25.53 12.18
C ASP A 71 -5.77 25.63 12.71
N MET A 72 -5.04 24.53 12.81
CA MET A 72 -3.70 24.46 13.42
C MET A 72 -2.57 24.14 12.45
N VAL A 73 -2.88 23.64 11.25
CA VAL A 73 -1.89 23.22 10.26
C VAL A 73 -2.10 23.94 8.94
N ASP A 74 -1.01 24.16 8.21
CA ASP A 74 -1.05 24.82 6.92
C ASP A 74 -1.43 23.85 5.80
N ASN A 75 -0.95 22.60 5.89
CA ASN A 75 -1.18 21.59 4.86
C ASN A 75 -1.34 20.18 5.42
N TYR A 76 -1.98 19.33 4.62
CA TYR A 76 -2.20 17.90 4.87
C TYR A 76 -1.39 17.04 3.90
N ILE A 77 -0.88 15.92 4.39
CA ILE A 77 -0.27 14.86 3.58
C ILE A 77 -1.00 13.56 3.85
N ILE A 78 -1.45 12.92 2.78
CA ILE A 78 -2.34 11.77 2.86
C ILE A 78 -1.57 10.48 2.54
N CYS A 79 -1.56 9.57 3.51
CA CYS A 79 -1.06 8.20 3.40
C CYS A 79 -2.21 7.22 3.14
N SER A 80 -1.93 5.92 3.15
CA SER A 80 -2.93 4.87 2.89
C SER A 80 -3.98 4.70 3.98
N GLY A 81 -5.13 4.17 3.59
CA GLY A 81 -6.27 3.81 4.44
C GLY A 81 -7.33 4.89 4.57
N ILE A 82 -7.09 6.11 4.07
CA ILE A 82 -8.00 7.25 4.20
C ILE A 82 -8.43 7.79 2.84
N PHE A 83 -9.70 8.17 2.73
CA PHE A 83 -10.45 8.44 1.52
C PHE A 83 -10.58 7.25 0.56
N GLU A 84 -10.23 6.05 1.00
CA GLU A 84 -10.24 4.82 0.19
C GLU A 84 -11.48 3.96 0.48
N SER A 85 -12.61 4.56 0.91
CA SER A 85 -13.89 3.91 1.24
C SER A 85 -15.09 4.56 0.54
N THR A 86 -16.22 3.84 0.43
CA THR A 86 -17.46 4.38 -0.18
C THR A 86 -18.07 5.53 0.62
N ASN A 87 -17.88 5.53 1.94
CA ASN A 87 -18.54 6.43 2.87
C ASN A 87 -17.58 7.46 3.47
N SER A 88 -16.37 7.59 2.92
CA SER A 88 -15.37 8.54 3.41
C SER A 88 -15.96 9.94 3.46
N LYS A 89 -15.88 10.60 4.62
CA LYS A 89 -16.18 12.04 4.70
C LYS A 89 -15.08 12.79 3.96
N ILE A 90 -15.45 13.74 3.10
CA ILE A 90 -14.51 14.44 2.22
C ILE A 90 -14.34 15.88 2.69
N PRO A 91 -13.31 16.19 3.52
CA PRO A 91 -13.01 17.54 3.95
C PRO A 91 -12.35 18.35 2.82
N LYS A 92 -12.29 19.68 3.00
CA LYS A 92 -11.63 20.60 2.06
C LYS A 92 -10.24 20.99 2.56
N TRP A 93 -9.41 19.99 2.80
CA TRP A 93 -8.04 20.20 3.24
C TRP A 93 -7.15 20.71 2.10
N ASP A 94 -6.24 21.62 2.43
CA ASP A 94 -5.14 22.01 1.55
C ASP A 94 -4.05 20.93 1.61
N THR A 95 -3.86 20.19 0.52
CA THR A 95 -3.02 19.00 0.48
C THR A 95 -1.74 19.21 -0.31
N ILE A 96 -0.61 18.73 0.23
CA ILE A 96 0.60 18.52 -0.58
C ILE A 96 0.40 17.21 -1.35
N GLY A 97 -0.17 17.33 -2.56
CA GLY A 97 -0.58 16.23 -3.43
C GLY A 97 -2.08 16.24 -3.70
N ASN A 98 -2.65 15.08 -4.04
CA ASN A 98 -4.06 14.98 -4.41
C ASN A 98 -5.00 15.34 -3.24
N SER A 99 -6.07 16.06 -3.56
CA SER A 99 -7.14 16.39 -2.61
C SER A 99 -7.89 15.15 -2.12
N PRO A 100 -8.54 15.19 -0.93
CA PRO A 100 -9.38 14.10 -0.42
C PRO A 100 -10.41 13.60 -1.43
N LYS A 101 -11.04 14.53 -2.17
CA LYS A 101 -12.01 14.21 -3.21
C LYS A 101 -11.39 13.41 -4.35
N LYS A 102 -10.24 13.85 -4.85
CA LYS A 102 -9.53 13.18 -5.96
C LYS A 102 -9.10 11.78 -5.54
N ILE A 103 -8.58 11.62 -4.31
CA ILE A 103 -8.19 10.31 -3.78
C ILE A 103 -9.39 9.37 -3.80
N ASN A 104 -10.53 9.79 -3.24
CA ASN A 104 -11.73 8.97 -3.22
C ASN A 104 -12.26 8.60 -4.60
N GLU A 105 -12.27 9.55 -5.54
CA GLU A 105 -12.70 9.33 -6.92
C GLU A 105 -11.87 8.25 -7.62
N ILE A 106 -10.55 8.31 -7.47
CA ILE A 106 -9.60 7.38 -8.12
C ILE A 106 -9.58 6.02 -7.41
N SER A 107 -9.73 5.98 -6.08
CA SER A 107 -9.74 4.75 -5.29
C SER A 107 -10.96 3.85 -5.54
N ASN A 108 -11.99 4.34 -6.24
CA ASN A 108 -13.09 3.50 -6.72
C ASN A 108 -12.61 2.61 -7.88
N LYS A 109 -12.21 1.39 -7.54
CA LYS A 109 -11.63 0.39 -8.47
C LYS A 109 -12.53 0.10 -9.68
N TYR A 110 -13.84 0.19 -9.53
CA TYR A 110 -14.77 -0.05 -10.65
C TYR A 110 -14.75 1.11 -11.65
N ASN A 111 -14.89 2.33 -11.13
CA ASN A 111 -14.94 3.54 -11.95
C ASN A 111 -13.61 3.77 -12.65
N ILE A 112 -12.50 3.63 -11.93
CA ILE A 112 -11.18 3.82 -12.51
C ILE A 112 -10.88 2.77 -13.60
N THR A 113 -11.21 1.49 -13.37
CA THR A 113 -11.06 0.44 -14.40
C THR A 113 -11.85 0.79 -15.67
N LYS A 114 -13.10 1.24 -15.53
CA LYS A 114 -13.91 1.69 -16.68
C LYS A 114 -13.31 2.90 -17.39
N ASN A 115 -12.76 3.85 -16.65
CA ASN A 115 -12.13 5.03 -17.23
C ASN A 115 -10.86 4.66 -18.00
N LEU A 116 -10.02 3.80 -17.44
CA LEU A 116 -8.82 3.26 -18.09
C LEU A 116 -9.15 2.55 -19.41
N GLN A 117 -10.19 1.72 -19.42
CA GLN A 117 -10.66 1.05 -20.64
C GLN A 117 -11.10 2.04 -21.73
N LYS A 118 -11.81 3.11 -21.37
CA LYS A 118 -12.21 4.16 -22.32
C LYS A 118 -11.02 4.94 -22.88
N LEU A 119 -9.98 5.12 -22.06
CA LEU A 119 -8.74 5.77 -22.44
C LEU A 119 -7.80 4.84 -23.24
N GLY A 120 -8.15 3.57 -23.43
CA GLY A 120 -7.37 2.61 -24.21
C GLY A 120 -6.27 1.88 -23.42
N TYR A 121 -6.25 2.00 -22.09
CA TYR A 121 -5.30 1.27 -21.25
C TYR A 121 -5.76 -0.17 -21.00
N ASN A 122 -4.80 -1.08 -21.01
CA ASN A 122 -5.01 -2.48 -20.67
C ASN A 122 -5.38 -2.61 -19.18
N THR A 123 -6.49 -3.29 -18.93
CA THR A 123 -6.96 -3.68 -17.59
C THR A 123 -7.48 -5.11 -17.66
N PRO A 124 -7.47 -5.88 -16.56
CA PRO A 124 -8.08 -7.20 -16.54
C PRO A 124 -9.56 -7.11 -16.91
N ILE A 125 -10.07 -8.13 -17.59
CA ILE A 125 -11.52 -8.26 -17.78
C ILE A 125 -12.19 -8.23 -16.40
N THR A 126 -13.02 -7.21 -16.18
CA THR A 126 -13.58 -6.87 -14.87
C THR A 126 -15.10 -6.71 -14.96
N LYS A 127 -15.84 -7.33 -14.04
CA LYS A 127 -17.28 -7.11 -13.86
C LYS A 127 -17.60 -6.73 -12.41
N LYS A 128 -18.55 -5.81 -12.25
CA LYS A 128 -19.21 -5.55 -10.95
C LYS A 128 -20.35 -6.54 -10.79
N ILE A 129 -20.23 -7.39 -9.78
CA ILE A 129 -21.15 -8.50 -9.51
C ILE A 129 -22.01 -8.14 -8.30
N ASN A 130 -23.31 -8.36 -8.41
CA ASN A 130 -24.29 -7.93 -7.41
C ASN A 130 -24.92 -9.10 -6.64
N ASN A 131 -24.66 -10.35 -7.04
CA ASN A 131 -25.17 -11.54 -6.37
C ASN A 131 -24.35 -12.80 -6.73
N LYS A 132 -24.58 -13.87 -5.97
CA LYS A 132 -23.90 -15.17 -6.12
C LYS A 132 -24.08 -15.80 -7.51
N TYR A 133 -25.27 -15.72 -8.10
CA TYR A 133 -25.52 -16.29 -9.42
C TYR A 133 -24.64 -15.65 -10.51
N GLN A 134 -24.51 -14.32 -10.48
CA GLN A 134 -23.60 -13.61 -11.39
C GLN A 134 -22.14 -14.01 -11.16
N LEU A 135 -21.73 -14.23 -9.91
CA LEU A 135 -20.39 -14.69 -9.54
C LEU A 135 -20.09 -16.07 -10.14
N GLU A 136 -20.96 -17.06 -9.91
CA GLU A 136 -20.82 -18.42 -10.43
C GLU A 136 -20.71 -18.43 -11.96
N LYS A 137 -21.54 -17.63 -12.64
CA LYS A 137 -21.48 -17.50 -14.10
C LYS A 137 -20.12 -16.98 -14.57
N PHE A 138 -19.54 -16.01 -13.87
CA PHE A 138 -18.23 -15.46 -14.22
C PHE A 138 -17.11 -16.48 -13.95
N ILE A 139 -17.16 -17.21 -12.84
CA ILE A 139 -16.18 -18.25 -12.53
C ILE A 139 -16.18 -19.36 -13.58
N ASN A 140 -17.35 -19.79 -14.04
CA ASN A 140 -17.48 -20.78 -15.12
C ASN A 140 -16.96 -20.27 -16.48
N GLU A 141 -16.90 -18.95 -16.70
CA GLU A 141 -16.41 -18.35 -17.94
C GLU A 141 -14.87 -18.26 -17.95
N PHE A 142 -14.26 -17.93 -16.81
CA PHE A 142 -12.82 -17.62 -16.71
C PHE A 142 -11.97 -18.67 -16.00
N GLU A 143 -12.57 -19.66 -15.32
CA GLU A 143 -11.94 -20.72 -14.52
C GLU A 143 -11.13 -20.25 -13.29
N GLU A 144 -10.41 -19.13 -13.40
CA GLU A 144 -9.61 -18.52 -12.34
C GLU A 144 -9.93 -17.03 -12.25
N VAL A 145 -10.31 -16.56 -11.07
CA VAL A 145 -10.79 -15.20 -10.86
C VAL A 145 -10.23 -14.59 -9.58
N ILE A 146 -10.16 -13.26 -9.58
CA ILE A 146 -9.88 -12.45 -8.40
C ILE A 146 -11.14 -11.70 -7.99
N LEU A 147 -11.58 -11.92 -6.76
CA LEU A 147 -12.61 -11.14 -6.10
C LEU A 147 -11.94 -10.02 -5.32
N LYS A 148 -12.42 -8.79 -5.45
CA LYS A 148 -11.93 -7.67 -4.65
C LYS A 148 -13.06 -6.67 -4.32
N PRO A 149 -13.01 -6.03 -3.15
CA PRO A 149 -13.88 -4.90 -2.83
C PRO A 149 -13.77 -3.77 -3.88
N LEU A 150 -14.81 -2.94 -3.99
CA LEU A 150 -14.76 -1.74 -4.85
C LEU A 150 -13.76 -0.69 -4.34
N PHE A 151 -13.52 -0.70 -3.04
CA PHE A 151 -12.73 0.24 -2.26
C PHE A 151 -11.91 -0.53 -1.24
N GLY A 152 -10.72 -0.06 -0.88
CA GLY A 152 -9.84 -0.72 0.08
C GLY A 152 -8.37 -0.64 -0.33
N CYS A 153 -7.50 -1.00 0.61
CA CYS A 153 -6.05 -0.92 0.50
C CYS A 153 -5.38 -2.21 1.04
N GLY A 154 -4.08 -2.39 0.77
CA GLY A 154 -3.26 -3.45 1.38
C GLY A 154 -3.54 -4.89 0.93
N GLY A 155 -4.45 -5.10 -0.03
CA GLY A 155 -4.83 -6.44 -0.51
C GLY A 155 -5.87 -7.15 0.38
N ILE A 156 -6.40 -6.47 1.39
CA ILE A 156 -7.45 -6.98 2.27
C ILE A 156 -8.71 -7.29 1.45
N GLY A 157 -9.25 -8.50 1.63
CA GLY A 157 -10.45 -8.95 0.92
C GLY A 157 -10.21 -9.30 -0.55
N VAL A 158 -8.95 -9.35 -1.01
CA VAL A 158 -8.60 -9.83 -2.35
C VAL A 158 -8.48 -11.35 -2.32
N ILE A 159 -9.45 -12.04 -2.91
CA ILE A 159 -9.58 -13.50 -2.83
C ILE A 159 -9.38 -14.09 -4.23
N TYR A 160 -8.46 -15.05 -4.32
CA TYR A 160 -8.31 -15.88 -5.51
C TYR A 160 -9.24 -17.09 -5.43
N ILE A 161 -10.03 -17.30 -6.48
CA ILE A 161 -10.92 -18.46 -6.64
C ILE A 161 -10.59 -19.16 -7.94
N ASN A 162 -10.49 -20.50 -7.85
CA ASN A 162 -10.39 -21.39 -9.00
C ASN A 162 -11.64 -22.27 -9.05
N ASN A 163 -12.22 -22.48 -10.23
CA ASN A 163 -13.39 -23.31 -10.45
C ASN A 163 -13.22 -24.74 -9.93
N LYS A 164 -12.01 -25.30 -10.00
CA LYS A 164 -11.68 -26.60 -9.38
C LYS A 164 -11.91 -26.61 -7.86
N MET A 165 -11.68 -25.48 -7.18
CA MET A 165 -11.96 -25.36 -5.74
C MET A 165 -13.46 -25.43 -5.46
N LEU A 166 -14.31 -24.84 -6.32
CA LEU A 166 -15.77 -24.93 -6.18
C LEU A 166 -16.30 -26.35 -6.38
N ASN A 167 -15.69 -27.11 -7.29
CA ASN A 167 -16.08 -28.50 -7.53
C ASN A 167 -15.73 -29.44 -6.36
N ILE A 168 -14.69 -29.10 -5.58
CA ILE A 168 -14.27 -29.86 -4.39
C ILE A 168 -15.03 -29.39 -3.15
N GLU A 169 -15.20 -28.07 -3.01
CA GLU A 169 -15.90 -27.42 -1.90
C GLU A 169 -17.13 -26.68 -2.41
N PHE A 170 -18.22 -27.43 -2.62
CA PHE A 170 -19.48 -26.90 -3.17
C PHE A 170 -20.05 -25.70 -2.40
N ASP A 171 -19.72 -25.59 -1.11
CA ASP A 171 -20.17 -24.51 -0.22
C ASP A 171 -19.15 -23.37 -0.01
N LEU A 172 -18.02 -23.39 -0.74
CA LEU A 172 -16.93 -22.41 -0.54
C LEU A 172 -17.42 -20.96 -0.63
N LEU A 173 -18.22 -20.62 -1.64
CA LEU A 173 -18.74 -19.26 -1.81
C LEU A 173 -19.62 -18.79 -0.66
N ASN A 174 -20.35 -19.71 -0.01
CA ASN A 174 -21.19 -19.37 1.14
C ASN A 174 -20.36 -19.14 2.41
N ARG A 175 -19.17 -19.76 2.50
CA ARG A 175 -18.24 -19.59 3.63
C ARG A 175 -17.41 -18.31 3.56
N LEU A 176 -17.27 -17.71 2.37
CA LEU A 176 -16.37 -16.57 2.12
C LEU A 176 -16.91 -15.19 2.55
N ASP A 177 -18.04 -15.10 3.26
CA ASP A 177 -18.71 -13.85 3.69
C ASP A 177 -18.65 -12.73 2.63
N ILE A 178 -18.98 -13.06 1.38
CA ILE A 178 -18.85 -12.16 0.25
C ILE A 178 -19.89 -11.05 0.34
N LYS A 179 -19.43 -9.82 0.53
CA LYS A 179 -20.27 -8.62 0.52
C LYS A 179 -20.47 -8.13 -0.92
N TYR A 180 -21.73 -8.07 -1.35
CA TYR A 180 -22.11 -7.53 -2.65
C TYR A 180 -22.51 -6.04 -2.54
N PRO A 181 -22.25 -5.22 -3.58
CA PRO A 181 -21.58 -5.58 -4.81
C PRO A 181 -20.07 -5.80 -4.62
N ILE A 182 -19.48 -6.68 -5.43
CA ILE A 182 -18.04 -6.99 -5.44
C ILE A 182 -17.48 -6.86 -6.87
N LEU A 183 -16.20 -6.54 -7.00
CA LEU A 183 -15.51 -6.63 -8.29
C LEU A 183 -14.95 -8.03 -8.48
N VAL A 184 -15.14 -8.56 -9.68
CA VAL A 184 -14.55 -9.82 -10.10
C VAL A 184 -13.76 -9.59 -11.37
N GLN A 185 -12.52 -10.04 -11.35
CA GLN A 185 -11.56 -9.91 -12.45
C GLN A 185 -11.10 -11.28 -12.93
N GLU A 186 -10.75 -11.37 -14.21
CA GLU A 186 -9.93 -12.50 -14.66
C GLU A 186 -8.63 -12.58 -13.84
N TYR A 187 -8.16 -13.79 -13.57
CA TYR A 187 -6.84 -13.98 -12.99
C TYR A 187 -5.76 -13.75 -14.05
N ILE A 188 -4.75 -12.95 -13.72
CA ILE A 188 -3.54 -12.79 -14.53
C ILE A 188 -2.41 -13.54 -13.83
N ASN A 189 -1.88 -14.57 -14.48
CA ASN A 189 -0.74 -15.32 -13.98
C ASN A 189 0.57 -14.54 -14.18
N SER A 190 0.83 -13.60 -13.28
CA SER A 190 1.99 -12.71 -13.30
C SER A 190 2.43 -12.37 -11.88
N GLU A 191 3.71 -12.06 -11.73
CA GLU A 191 4.16 -11.30 -10.56
C GLU A 191 3.46 -9.93 -10.52
N SER A 192 3.37 -9.35 -9.33
CA SER A 192 2.77 -8.03 -9.13
C SER A 192 3.85 -6.96 -9.14
N TYR A 193 3.61 -5.90 -9.89
CA TYR A 193 4.53 -4.79 -10.02
C TYR A 193 3.84 -3.49 -9.70
N SER A 194 4.64 -2.48 -9.36
CA SER A 194 4.15 -1.12 -9.26
C SER A 194 5.16 -0.15 -9.81
N ILE A 195 4.71 1.08 -10.04
CA ILE A 195 5.55 2.16 -10.51
C ILE A 195 5.16 3.43 -9.77
N SER A 196 6.18 4.14 -9.32
CA SER A 196 6.05 5.30 -8.45
C SER A 196 6.36 6.57 -9.22
N TYR A 197 5.55 7.59 -8.99
CA TYR A 197 5.68 8.91 -9.56
C TYR A 197 5.51 9.99 -8.49
N ILE A 198 6.13 11.15 -8.70
CA ILE A 198 5.71 12.42 -8.09
C ILE A 198 5.39 13.40 -9.23
N ASN A 199 4.14 13.86 -9.30
CA ASN A 199 3.56 14.47 -10.49
C ASN A 199 3.83 13.56 -11.71
N SER A 200 4.16 14.10 -12.88
CA SER A 200 4.51 13.29 -14.06
C SER A 200 5.93 12.68 -14.02
N ASN A 201 6.73 12.96 -12.97
CA ASN A 201 8.12 12.50 -12.89
C ASN A 201 8.20 11.06 -12.40
N TYR A 202 8.74 10.18 -13.25
CA TYR A 202 9.04 8.79 -12.89
C TYR A 202 10.09 8.73 -11.77
N LEU A 203 9.82 7.90 -10.76
CA LEU A 203 10.75 7.63 -9.67
C LEU A 203 11.37 6.23 -9.82
N ALA A 204 10.53 5.21 -9.83
CA ALA A 204 11.00 3.83 -9.87
C ALA A 204 9.92 2.87 -10.37
N PHE A 205 10.40 1.85 -11.07
CA PHE A 205 9.69 0.60 -11.26
C PHE A 205 9.99 -0.31 -10.06
N ASN A 206 8.98 -1.01 -9.55
CA ASN A 206 9.08 -1.80 -8.33
C ASN A 206 8.46 -3.17 -8.52
N LYS A 207 9.01 -4.17 -7.84
CA LYS A 207 8.37 -5.46 -7.69
C LYS A 207 7.65 -5.50 -6.36
N GLN A 208 6.35 -5.77 -6.37
CA GLN A 208 5.59 -5.99 -5.15
C GLN A 208 5.79 -7.44 -4.71
N ILE A 209 5.92 -7.67 -3.41
CA ILE A 209 5.83 -9.01 -2.85
C ILE A 209 4.51 -9.16 -2.13
N ILE A 210 3.74 -10.12 -2.64
CA ILE A 210 2.42 -10.48 -2.17
C ILE A 210 2.50 -11.85 -1.51
N SER A 211 1.91 -11.98 -0.32
CA SER A 211 1.78 -13.26 0.37
C SER A 211 0.32 -13.67 0.42
N ARG A 212 0.05 -14.96 0.19
CA ARG A 212 -1.29 -15.51 0.39
C ARG A 212 -1.49 -15.73 1.89
N SER A 213 -2.49 -15.07 2.45
CA SER A 213 -2.86 -15.12 3.87
C SER A 213 -4.32 -15.58 4.02
N ASP A 214 -4.73 -15.83 5.27
CA ASP A 214 -6.12 -16.14 5.62
C ASP A 214 -7.10 -15.02 5.19
N PHE A 215 -6.61 -13.77 5.06
CA PHE A 215 -7.40 -12.59 4.71
C PHE A 215 -7.31 -12.18 3.22
N GLY A 216 -6.61 -12.99 2.42
CA GLY A 216 -6.42 -12.76 0.99
C GLY A 216 -4.95 -12.58 0.57
N ASN A 217 -4.77 -12.04 -0.63
CA ASN A 217 -3.47 -11.73 -1.21
C ASN A 217 -2.94 -10.41 -0.64
N MET A 218 -2.17 -10.50 0.45
CA MET A 218 -1.72 -9.35 1.23
C MET A 218 -0.37 -8.83 0.75
N TYR A 219 -0.23 -7.51 0.68
CA TYR A 219 1.07 -6.88 0.44
C TYR A 219 1.99 -7.07 1.65
N VAL A 220 3.18 -7.65 1.41
CA VAL A 220 4.17 -7.90 2.48
C VAL A 220 5.52 -7.21 2.20
N GLY A 221 5.57 -6.33 1.21
CA GLY A 221 6.76 -5.54 0.91
C GLY A 221 7.05 -5.38 -0.59
N ASN A 222 8.23 -4.84 -0.90
CA ASN A 222 8.62 -4.47 -2.26
C ASN A 222 10.13 -4.60 -2.46
N ILE A 223 10.54 -4.60 -3.72
CA ILE A 223 11.92 -4.34 -4.17
C ILE A 223 11.89 -3.03 -4.95
N THR A 224 12.73 -2.07 -4.57
CA THR A 224 12.72 -0.70 -5.10
C THR A 224 14.14 -0.12 -5.23
N PRO A 225 14.53 0.39 -6.42
CA PRO A 225 13.93 0.09 -7.72
C PRO A 225 14.12 -1.40 -8.07
N TYR A 226 13.29 -1.91 -8.96
CA TYR A 226 13.44 -3.21 -9.58
C TYR A 226 13.78 -3.01 -11.06
N SER A 227 14.73 -3.79 -11.60
CA SER A 227 15.14 -3.63 -13.00
C SER A 227 14.17 -4.35 -13.95
N PRO A 228 13.56 -3.65 -14.92
CA PRO A 228 12.65 -4.24 -15.89
C PRO A 228 13.33 -5.07 -17.00
N GLU A 229 14.66 -5.23 -16.99
CA GLU A 229 15.38 -6.07 -17.98
C GLU A 229 14.80 -7.50 -18.08
N LEU A 230 14.09 -7.94 -17.04
CA LEU A 230 13.37 -9.21 -16.95
C LEU A 230 11.99 -9.24 -17.65
N ILE A 231 11.43 -8.10 -18.06
CA ILE A 231 10.02 -7.99 -18.52
C ILE A 231 9.90 -7.85 -20.05
N SER A 232 10.81 -7.12 -20.72
CA SER A 232 11.12 -7.17 -22.18
C SER A 232 11.69 -5.83 -22.71
N LYS A 233 12.30 -5.86 -23.91
CA LYS A 233 12.66 -4.65 -24.68
C LYS A 233 11.38 -3.93 -25.15
N GLY A 234 11.01 -2.84 -24.48
CA GLY A 234 9.80 -2.04 -24.81
C GLY A 234 9.12 -1.41 -23.59
N PHE A 235 9.49 -1.87 -22.40
CA PHE A 235 8.88 -1.45 -21.14
C PHE A 235 8.99 0.06 -20.85
N GLU A 236 10.08 0.71 -21.26
CA GLU A 236 10.23 2.17 -21.13
C GLU A 236 9.15 2.95 -21.90
N THR A 237 8.70 2.45 -23.06
CA THR A 237 7.61 3.10 -23.82
C THR A 237 6.29 2.98 -23.06
N GLN A 238 6.06 1.86 -22.38
CA GLN A 238 4.89 1.63 -21.56
C GLN A 238 4.91 2.47 -20.26
N ILE A 239 6.09 2.74 -19.70
CA ILE A 239 6.27 3.66 -18.56
C ILE A 239 5.78 5.08 -18.92
N ASN A 240 6.17 5.60 -20.09
CA ASN A 240 5.76 6.94 -20.53
C ASN A 240 4.23 7.09 -20.63
N GLN A 241 3.51 6.02 -20.96
CA GLN A 241 2.04 6.04 -21.02
C GLN A 241 1.40 6.31 -19.64
N PHE A 242 2.08 5.97 -18.54
CA PHE A 242 1.56 6.26 -17.21
C PHE A 242 1.79 7.70 -16.79
N SER A 243 2.87 8.35 -17.24
CA SER A 243 3.03 9.81 -17.06
C SER A 243 1.90 10.58 -17.78
N GLU A 244 1.56 10.20 -19.01
CA GLU A 244 0.41 10.78 -19.73
C GLU A 244 -0.91 10.54 -19.00
N LEU A 245 -1.06 9.37 -18.35
CA LEU A 245 -2.23 9.04 -17.56
C LEU A 245 -2.35 9.92 -16.30
N ILE A 246 -1.24 10.25 -15.63
CA ILE A 246 -1.21 11.18 -14.49
C ILE A 246 -1.76 12.54 -14.91
N GLU A 247 -1.32 13.06 -16.05
CA GLU A 247 -1.80 14.35 -16.58
C GLU A 247 -3.27 14.28 -16.99
N THR A 248 -3.67 13.20 -17.66
CA THR A 248 -5.06 12.98 -18.10
C THR A 248 -6.03 12.87 -16.92
N LEU A 249 -5.60 12.25 -15.82
CA LEU A 249 -6.39 12.12 -14.60
C LEU A 249 -6.25 13.32 -13.66
N ASP A 250 -5.40 14.30 -14.01
CA ASP A 250 -5.11 15.48 -13.21
C ASP A 250 -4.70 15.07 -11.79
N LEU A 251 -3.67 14.22 -11.73
CA LEU A 251 -3.07 13.73 -10.49
C LEU A 251 -1.82 14.53 -10.14
N THR A 252 -1.67 14.86 -8.86
CA THR A 252 -0.56 15.65 -8.33
C THR A 252 0.09 14.95 -7.14
N GLY A 253 1.29 15.38 -6.75
CA GLY A 253 2.05 14.75 -5.67
C GLY A 253 2.40 13.29 -5.98
N MET A 254 2.48 12.45 -4.96
CA MET A 254 2.87 11.06 -5.14
C MET A 254 1.73 10.20 -5.69
N ASN A 255 2.01 9.40 -6.72
CA ASN A 255 1.04 8.52 -7.36
C ASN A 255 1.69 7.17 -7.70
N GLY A 256 0.95 6.08 -7.50
CA GLY A 256 1.41 4.72 -7.77
C GLY A 256 0.45 3.97 -8.68
N PHE A 257 0.98 3.26 -9.67
CA PHE A 257 0.18 2.39 -10.53
C PHE A 257 0.59 0.95 -10.25
N ASP A 258 -0.37 0.13 -9.82
CA ASP A 258 -0.15 -1.29 -9.58
C ASP A 258 -0.60 -2.05 -10.83
N PHE A 259 0.24 -2.96 -11.32
CA PHE A 259 -0.03 -3.67 -12.57
C PHE A 259 0.57 -5.08 -12.59
N MET A 260 0.04 -5.89 -13.50
CA MET A 260 0.53 -7.22 -13.83
C MET A 260 0.91 -7.27 -15.30
N VAL A 261 1.71 -8.25 -15.71
CA VAL A 261 2.14 -8.40 -17.10
C VAL A 261 1.43 -9.59 -17.74
N LYS A 262 0.72 -9.35 -18.84
CA LYS A 262 0.05 -10.40 -19.63
C LYS A 262 0.44 -10.22 -21.09
N ASN A 263 0.97 -11.27 -21.70
CA ASN A 263 1.46 -11.24 -23.09
C ASN A 263 2.49 -10.14 -23.38
N GLY A 264 3.34 -9.80 -22.41
CA GLY A 264 4.36 -8.75 -22.54
C GLY A 264 3.86 -7.32 -22.34
N GLU A 265 2.56 -7.13 -22.07
CA GLU A 265 1.94 -5.82 -21.87
C GLU A 265 1.54 -5.61 -20.41
N PRO A 266 1.62 -4.39 -19.87
CA PRO A 266 1.16 -4.06 -18.53
C PRO A 266 -0.37 -3.95 -18.50
N TYR A 267 -0.98 -4.56 -17.50
CA TYR A 267 -2.40 -4.50 -17.20
C TYR A 267 -2.58 -3.81 -15.86
N ILE A 268 -3.12 -2.59 -15.87
CA ILE A 268 -3.31 -1.79 -14.66
C ILE A 268 -4.38 -2.46 -13.79
N ILE A 269 -4.03 -2.73 -12.53
CA ILE A 269 -4.89 -3.39 -11.54
C ILE A 269 -5.48 -2.38 -10.55
N ASP A 270 -4.70 -1.36 -10.18
CA ASP A 270 -5.07 -0.32 -9.21
C ASP A 270 -4.27 0.98 -9.41
N ILE A 271 -4.82 2.10 -8.95
CA ILE A 271 -4.12 3.39 -8.90
C ILE A 271 -4.20 3.92 -7.46
N ASN A 272 -3.04 4.28 -6.92
CA ASN A 272 -2.84 4.75 -5.55
C ASN A 272 -2.48 6.25 -5.58
N PRO A 273 -3.45 7.17 -5.47
CA PRO A 273 -3.27 8.61 -5.68
C PRO A 273 -2.76 9.35 -4.42
N ARG A 274 -1.82 8.76 -3.69
CA ARG A 274 -1.39 9.19 -2.35
C ARG A 274 0.03 8.73 -2.06
N ILE A 275 0.57 9.07 -0.89
CA ILE A 275 1.87 8.52 -0.48
C ILE A 275 1.84 6.99 -0.53
N LEU A 276 2.88 6.42 -1.12
CA LEU A 276 3.02 4.99 -1.38
C LEU A 276 3.82 4.30 -0.28
N GLY A 277 3.57 3.00 -0.11
CA GLY A 277 4.36 2.15 0.79
C GLY A 277 5.85 2.06 0.42
N THR A 278 6.22 2.46 -0.80
CA THR A 278 7.59 2.53 -1.32
C THR A 278 8.33 3.81 -0.93
N TYR A 279 7.67 4.80 -0.29
CA TYR A 279 8.24 6.13 -0.03
C TYR A 279 9.62 6.09 0.65
N GLU A 280 9.75 5.34 1.74
CA GLU A 280 11.01 5.26 2.47
C GLU A 280 12.10 4.50 1.68
N THR A 281 11.74 3.44 0.97
CA THR A 281 12.71 2.73 0.11
C THR A 281 13.19 3.61 -1.04
N LEU A 282 12.35 4.50 -1.56
CA LEU A 282 12.74 5.47 -2.59
C LEU A 282 13.68 6.53 -1.99
N GLU A 283 13.36 7.11 -0.83
CA GLU A 283 14.25 8.08 -0.15
C GLU A 283 15.62 7.48 0.16
N MET A 284 15.65 6.22 0.62
CA MET A 284 16.91 5.48 0.86
C MET A 284 17.65 5.19 -0.45
N SER A 285 16.94 4.76 -1.51
CA SER A 285 17.52 4.42 -2.81
C SER A 285 18.25 5.59 -3.48
N CYS A 286 17.72 6.80 -3.34
CA CYS A 286 18.33 8.01 -3.92
C CYS A 286 19.19 8.80 -2.92
N ASN A 287 19.26 8.37 -1.65
CA ASN A 287 19.88 9.11 -0.56
C ASN A 287 19.48 10.60 -0.54
N TYR A 288 18.21 10.88 -0.85
CA TYR A 288 17.68 12.23 -1.00
C TYR A 288 16.30 12.33 -0.35
N ASN A 289 16.10 13.37 0.46
CA ASN A 289 14.86 13.60 1.17
C ASN A 289 13.71 13.89 0.19
N LEU A 290 12.77 12.95 0.04
CA LEU A 290 11.71 13.04 -0.96
C LEU A 290 10.63 14.06 -0.61
N ALA A 291 10.53 14.52 0.65
CA ALA A 291 9.67 15.65 0.99
C ALA A 291 10.06 16.91 0.20
N LYS A 292 11.33 17.09 -0.16
CA LYS A 292 11.76 18.19 -1.03
C LYS A 292 11.14 18.12 -2.42
N VAL A 293 11.00 16.92 -2.98
CA VAL A 293 10.40 16.68 -4.31
C VAL A 293 8.89 16.93 -4.26
N LEU A 294 8.22 16.50 -3.18
CA LEU A 294 6.81 16.83 -2.94
C LEU A 294 6.58 18.35 -2.84
N LEU A 295 7.56 19.09 -2.35
CA LEU A 295 7.55 20.56 -2.27
C LEU A 295 8.04 21.25 -3.55
N GLY A 296 8.28 20.50 -4.64
CA GLY A 296 8.60 21.04 -5.96
C GLY A 296 10.08 21.08 -6.33
N SER A 297 10.97 20.44 -5.56
CA SER A 297 12.36 20.26 -5.99
C SER A 297 12.48 19.25 -7.14
N GLU A 298 13.62 19.25 -7.82
CA GLU A 298 13.92 18.27 -8.87
C GLU A 298 13.92 16.82 -8.34
N CYS A 299 13.50 15.91 -9.22
CA CYS A 299 13.41 14.49 -8.94
C CYS A 299 14.82 13.85 -8.94
N PRO A 300 15.28 13.22 -7.85
CA PRO A 300 16.58 12.56 -7.82
C PRO A 300 16.52 11.22 -8.58
N LYS A 301 17.69 10.74 -8.99
CA LYS A 301 17.83 9.39 -9.55
C LYS A 301 17.82 8.34 -8.43
N MET A 302 17.11 7.23 -8.64
CA MET A 302 17.19 6.06 -7.77
C MET A 302 18.45 5.25 -8.12
N GLU A 303 19.34 5.02 -7.15
CA GLU A 303 20.66 4.42 -7.39
C GLU A 303 20.81 3.05 -6.74
N GLU A 304 20.37 2.90 -5.50
CA GLU A 304 20.52 1.66 -4.73
C GLU A 304 19.22 0.86 -4.65
N ILE A 305 19.31 -0.47 -4.79
CA ILE A 305 18.18 -1.37 -4.64
C ILE A 305 17.94 -1.67 -3.16
N TYR A 306 16.72 -1.46 -2.70
CA TYR A 306 16.25 -1.79 -1.36
C TYR A 306 15.14 -2.83 -1.40
N TYR A 307 15.23 -3.78 -0.47
CA TYR A 307 14.14 -4.67 -0.12
C TYR A 307 13.40 -4.10 1.09
N LYS A 308 12.07 -4.17 1.02
CA LYS A 308 11.18 -3.94 2.16
C LYS A 308 10.38 -5.20 2.44
N ARG A 309 10.24 -5.55 3.72
CA ARG A 309 9.46 -6.67 4.23
C ARG A 309 8.65 -6.23 5.45
N VAL A 310 7.33 -6.33 5.39
CA VAL A 310 6.51 -6.21 6.59
C VAL A 310 6.49 -7.58 7.26
N LEU A 311 6.94 -7.62 8.51
CA LEU A 311 6.95 -8.84 9.32
C LEU A 311 5.61 -8.93 10.05
N PHE A 312 4.97 -10.09 9.98
CA PHE A 312 3.72 -10.39 10.66
C PHE A 312 3.98 -11.35 11.84
N ALA A 313 3.00 -11.54 12.72
CA ALA A 313 3.08 -12.58 13.75
C ALA A 313 2.48 -13.89 13.22
N ASN A 314 3.16 -15.04 13.36
CA ASN A 314 2.58 -16.35 13.01
C ASN A 314 1.66 -16.92 14.10
N LYS A 315 1.73 -16.33 15.29
CA LYS A 315 0.96 -16.67 16.49
C LYS A 315 0.84 -15.41 17.36
N ASP A 316 0.09 -15.50 18.44
CA ASP A 316 0.06 -14.44 19.42
C ASP A 316 1.42 -14.29 20.11
N ILE A 317 1.95 -13.07 20.14
CA ILE A 317 3.25 -12.77 20.74
C ILE A 317 3.19 -11.55 21.66
N VAL A 318 4.16 -11.46 22.56
CA VAL A 318 4.50 -10.22 23.25
C VAL A 318 5.77 -9.69 22.62
N PHE A 319 5.70 -8.50 22.04
CA PHE A 319 6.83 -7.89 21.37
C PHE A 319 7.96 -7.61 22.35
N LYS A 320 9.17 -8.00 21.95
CA LYS A 320 10.41 -7.65 22.62
C LYS A 320 11.47 -7.33 21.59
N LYS A 321 12.19 -6.21 21.74
CA LYS A 321 13.23 -5.80 20.78
C LYS A 321 14.36 -6.82 20.65
N ASP A 322 14.63 -7.59 21.71
CA ASP A 322 15.67 -8.64 21.68
C ASP A 322 15.31 -9.85 20.81
N ILE A 323 14.06 -9.96 20.34
CA ILE A 323 13.63 -11.06 19.46
C ILE A 323 14.47 -11.17 18.20
N PHE A 324 14.99 -10.04 17.74
CA PHE A 324 15.84 -9.97 16.56
C PHE A 324 17.27 -10.47 16.80
N LYS A 325 17.79 -10.38 18.04
CA LYS A 325 19.13 -10.86 18.38
C LYS A 325 19.28 -12.37 18.13
N LYS A 326 18.19 -13.12 18.31
CA LYS A 326 18.14 -14.57 18.07
C LYS A 326 18.51 -14.95 16.64
N TYR A 327 18.32 -14.02 15.69
CA TYR A 327 18.61 -14.25 14.28
C TYR A 327 20.03 -13.85 13.89
N GLY A 328 20.87 -13.39 14.83
CA GLY A 328 22.28 -13.06 14.57
C GLY A 328 22.49 -11.82 13.70
N ILE A 329 21.42 -11.07 13.43
CA ILE A 329 21.44 -9.85 12.62
C ILE A 329 21.54 -8.66 13.57
N ASN A 330 22.52 -7.78 13.36
CA ASN A 330 22.57 -6.47 14.02
C ASN A 330 21.56 -5.54 13.33
N ILE A 331 20.28 -5.91 13.44
CA ILE A 331 19.20 -5.49 12.55
C ILE A 331 18.63 -4.12 12.94
N GLU A 332 19.13 -3.51 14.01
CA GLU A 332 18.60 -2.25 14.55
C GLU A 332 18.66 -1.11 13.51
N ASP A 333 19.59 -1.18 12.55
CA ASP A 333 19.69 -0.21 11.45
C ASP A 333 18.63 -0.40 10.34
N TYR A 334 18.03 -1.59 10.25
CA TYR A 334 17.12 -1.98 9.17
C TYR A 334 15.65 -2.09 9.60
N ILE A 335 15.36 -2.12 10.90
CA ILE A 335 13.99 -2.20 11.39
C ILE A 335 13.36 -0.81 11.46
N ARG A 336 12.11 -0.74 11.02
CA ARG A 336 11.23 0.42 11.03
C ARG A 336 9.88 0.01 11.58
N ASP A 337 9.07 1.00 11.92
CA ASP A 337 7.70 0.79 12.38
C ASP A 337 7.66 -0.07 13.66
N LEU A 338 8.53 0.26 14.63
CA LEU A 338 8.70 -0.52 15.86
C LEU A 338 7.53 -0.30 16.82
N PRO A 339 6.90 -1.37 17.34
CA PRO A 339 5.86 -1.25 18.36
C PRO A 339 6.48 -1.02 19.74
N MET A 340 5.63 -0.70 20.73
CA MET A 340 6.08 -0.53 22.11
C MET A 340 6.56 -1.85 22.71
N GLU A 341 7.66 -1.82 23.47
CA GLU A 341 8.17 -2.99 24.18
C GLU A 341 7.08 -3.55 25.12
N GLY A 342 6.78 -4.85 25.01
CA GLY A 342 5.73 -5.49 25.77
C GLY A 342 4.34 -5.47 25.12
N ALA A 343 4.18 -4.86 23.93
CA ALA A 343 2.92 -4.90 23.19
C ALA A 343 2.48 -6.34 22.88
N PHE A 344 1.22 -6.68 23.16
CA PHE A 344 0.61 -7.91 22.70
C PHE A 344 0.17 -7.77 21.24
N ILE A 345 0.67 -8.65 20.38
CA ILE A 345 0.41 -8.67 18.93
C ILE A 345 -0.24 -10.00 18.58
N SER A 346 -1.46 -9.94 18.06
CA SER A 346 -2.20 -11.13 17.65
C SER A 346 -1.60 -11.77 16.41
N LYS A 347 -1.85 -13.08 16.25
CA LYS A 347 -1.54 -13.80 15.02
C LYS A 347 -2.05 -13.04 13.78
N ASN A 348 -1.24 -13.06 12.72
CA ASN A 348 -1.46 -12.43 11.41
C ASN A 348 -1.43 -10.89 11.42
N GLU A 349 -1.08 -10.24 12.53
CA GLU A 349 -0.91 -8.79 12.59
C GLU A 349 0.53 -8.36 12.31
N PRO A 350 0.75 -7.15 11.78
CA PRO A 350 2.09 -6.64 11.53
C PRO A 350 2.83 -6.38 12.86
N ILE A 351 4.07 -6.82 12.90
CA ILE A 351 5.02 -6.58 13.99
C ILE A 351 5.80 -5.31 13.72
N CYS A 352 6.52 -5.27 12.59
CA CYS A 352 7.39 -4.17 12.18
C CYS A 352 7.76 -4.33 10.70
N THR A 353 8.50 -3.37 10.15
CA THR A 353 9.02 -3.42 8.78
C THR A 353 10.54 -3.57 8.80
N LEU A 354 11.06 -4.46 7.97
CA LEU A 354 12.47 -4.59 7.69
C LEU A 354 12.79 -3.96 6.33
N ILE A 355 13.76 -3.05 6.28
CA ILE A 355 14.24 -2.40 5.05
C ILE A 355 15.75 -2.50 4.97
N TYR A 356 16.28 -3.08 3.89
CA TYR A 356 17.71 -3.37 3.73
C TYR A 356 18.15 -3.26 2.27
N PRO A 357 19.42 -2.86 2.01
CA PRO A 357 19.94 -2.81 0.66
C PRO A 357 20.17 -4.21 0.08
N GLU A 358 20.12 -4.35 -1.24
CA GLU A 358 20.38 -5.60 -1.98
C GLU A 358 21.71 -6.27 -1.58
N LEU A 359 22.74 -5.46 -1.32
CA LEU A 359 24.06 -5.92 -0.86
C LEU A 359 23.99 -6.77 0.41
N ASN A 360 22.93 -6.61 1.21
CA ASN A 360 22.74 -7.28 2.49
C ASN A 360 21.64 -8.34 2.45
N LYS A 361 21.13 -8.72 1.26
CA LYS A 361 20.04 -9.71 1.16
C LYS A 361 20.38 -11.06 1.78
N ASP A 362 21.64 -11.49 1.64
CA ASP A 362 22.09 -12.79 2.14
C ASP A 362 22.25 -12.81 3.67
N LEU A 363 22.28 -11.63 4.31
CA LEU A 363 22.31 -11.50 5.77
C LEU A 363 20.94 -11.77 6.41
N ILE A 364 19.86 -11.69 5.63
CA ILE A 364 18.49 -11.85 6.12
C ILE A 364 17.96 -13.14 5.52
N SER A 365 17.98 -14.20 6.32
CA SER A 365 17.59 -15.52 5.83
C SER A 365 16.16 -15.53 5.28
N ASP A 366 15.98 -16.23 4.18
CA ASP A 366 14.66 -16.54 3.60
C ASP A 366 13.70 -17.14 4.64
N GLU A 367 14.25 -17.86 5.61
CA GLU A 367 13.52 -18.45 6.72
C GLU A 367 12.97 -17.39 7.68
N PHE A 368 13.71 -16.31 7.98
CA PHE A 368 13.24 -15.19 8.79
C PHE A 368 12.14 -14.39 8.06
N ILE A 369 12.29 -14.20 6.75
CA ILE A 369 11.30 -13.48 5.92
C ILE A 369 10.00 -14.31 5.76
N LYS A 370 10.10 -15.64 5.60
CA LYS A 370 8.94 -16.53 5.41
C LYS A 370 8.28 -16.93 6.73
N ARG A 371 9.04 -17.03 7.83
CA ARG A 371 8.56 -17.36 9.18
C ARG A 371 8.58 -16.11 10.06
N CYS A 372 7.71 -15.19 9.71
CA CYS A 372 7.14 -14.21 10.62
C CYS A 372 6.76 -14.89 11.97
N ILE A 373 7.03 -14.25 13.13
CA ILE A 373 7.41 -14.84 14.46
C ILE A 373 6.31 -15.56 15.23
#